data_AF-K1RZ17-F1
#
_entry.id   AF-K1RZ17-F1
#
_cell.length_a   1.000
_cell.length_b   1.000
_cell.length_c   1.000
_cell.angle_alpha   90.00
_cell.angle_beta   90.00
_cell.angle_gamma   90.00
#
_symmetry.space_group_name_H-M   'P 1'
#
loop_
_entity.id
_entity.type
_entity.pdbx_description
1 polymer ?
#
loop_
_entity_poly.entity_id
_entity_poly.type
_entity_poly.pdbx_seq_one_letter_code
_entity_poly.pdbx_strand_id
1 'polypeptide(L)'
;MDEVVIGIGINENKKTWFPTEKRVEMIEKLFADDPRVKVDAYDCLTIDFARAKEAQFIVRGIRTVHDFEYEEIQGFTIYETPEWRKTGSGSD
;
A
#
# COMPACT_ATOMS: atom_id res chain seq x y z
N MET A 1 -19.08 -2.80 0.13
CA MET A 1 -18.56 -1.44 -0.12
C MET A 1 -17.07 -1.58 -0.26
N ASP A 2 -16.50 -1.03 -1.32
CA ASP A 2 -15.07 -1.09 -1.57
C ASP A 2 -14.33 -0.03 -0.74
N GLU A 3 -13.18 -0.39 -0.18
CA GLU A 3 -12.32 0.44 0.68
C GLU A 3 -10.99 0.72 -0.03
N VAL A 4 -10.45 1.93 0.17
CA VAL A 4 -9.13 2.33 -0.35
C VAL A 4 -8.24 2.74 0.80
N VAL A 5 -7.08 2.09 0.92
CA VAL A 5 -6.05 2.44 1.92
C VAL A 5 -4.86 3.09 1.23
N ILE A 6 -4.60 4.36 1.55
CA ILE A 6 -3.41 5.09 1.10
C ILE A 6 -2.27 4.80 2.10
N GLY A 7 -1.34 3.95 1.69
CA GLY A 7 -0.16 3.61 2.48
C GLY A 7 1.02 4.56 2.26
N ILE A 8 1.47 5.23 3.31
CA ILE A 8 2.67 6.08 3.28
C ILE A 8 3.87 5.30 3.81
N GLY A 9 4.77 4.91 2.91
CA GLY A 9 6.03 4.27 3.30
C GLY A 9 6.93 5.21 4.12
N ILE A 10 7.37 4.73 5.27
CA ILE A 10 8.37 5.36 6.13
C ILE A 10 9.74 4.94 5.62
N ASN A 11 10.58 5.91 5.29
CA ASN A 11 11.96 5.65 4.91
C ASN A 11 12.86 6.59 5.70
N GLU A 12 13.46 6.07 6.77
CA GLU A 12 14.33 6.83 7.66
C GLU A 12 15.60 7.35 6.95
N ASN A 13 16.00 6.71 5.85
CA ASN A 13 17.17 7.10 5.06
C ASN A 13 16.86 8.24 4.07
N LYS A 14 15.58 8.57 3.83
CA LYS A 14 15.20 9.69 2.95
C LYS A 14 14.87 10.91 3.80
N LYS A 15 15.63 12.00 3.62
CA LYS A 15 15.24 13.32 4.14
C LYS A 15 13.97 13.78 3.42
N THR A 16 12.82 13.55 4.04
CA THR A 16 11.54 14.08 3.57
C THR A 16 11.39 15.53 4.04
N TRP A 17 10.75 16.36 3.22
CA TRP A 17 10.45 17.76 3.55
C TRP A 17 9.45 17.89 4.70
N PHE A 18 8.62 16.86 4.92
CA PHE A 18 7.63 16.80 5.99
C PHE A 18 7.77 15.50 6.80
N PRO A 19 7.54 15.56 8.13
CA PRO A 19 7.36 14.37 8.95
C PRO A 19 6.24 13.48 8.41
N THR A 20 6.30 12.18 8.69
CA THR A 20 5.29 11.21 8.24
C THR A 20 3.91 11.58 8.75
N GLU A 21 3.81 11.97 10.02
CA GLU A 21 2.58 12.34 10.71
C GLU A 21 1.89 13.50 9.98
N LYS A 22 2.67 14.50 9.57
CA LYS A 22 2.16 15.65 8.82
C LYS A 22 1.68 15.26 7.42
N ARG A 23 2.33 14.29 6.77
CA ARG A 23 1.89 13.77 5.46
C ARG A 23 0.58 12.99 5.59
N VAL A 24 0.43 12.18 6.63
CA VAL A 24 -0.82 11.47 6.95
C VAL A 24 -1.95 12.49 7.15
N GLU A 25 -1.76 13.45 8.06
CA GLU A 25 -2.78 14.46 8.38
C GLU A 25 -3.22 15.26 7.14
N MET A 26 -2.27 15.63 6.26
CA MET A 26 -2.58 16.35 5.03
C MET A 26 -3.48 15.54 4.08
N ILE A 27 -3.22 14.25 3.94
CA ILE A 27 -4.01 13.37 3.05
C ILE A 27 -5.36 13.04 3.68
N GLU A 28 -5.41 12.78 5.00
CA GLU A 28 -6.67 12.58 5.71
C GLU A 28 -7.61 13.78 5.56
N LYS A 29 -7.08 15.00 5.71
CA LYS A 29 -7.87 16.23 5.50
C LYS A 29 -8.36 16.37 4.06
N LEU A 30 -7.57 15.93 3.07
CA LEU A 30 -7.96 16.00 1.67
C LEU A 30 -9.14 15.07 1.34
N PHE A 31 -9.23 13.92 2.02
CA PHE A 31 -10.27 12.92 1.82
C PHE A 31 -11.29 12.87 2.98
N ALA A 32 -11.38 13.93 3.80
CA ALA A 32 -12.24 13.95 4.98
C ALA A 32 -13.73 13.69 4.67
N ASP A 33 -14.17 14.04 3.45
CA ASP A 33 -15.55 13.84 3.00
C ASP A 33 -15.80 12.45 2.37
N ASP A 34 -14.78 11.61 2.19
CA ASP A 34 -14.91 10.26 1.64
C ASP A 34 -14.57 9.18 2.69
N PRO A 35 -15.58 8.58 3.36
CA PRO A 35 -15.37 7.60 4.42
C PRO A 35 -14.77 6.27 3.94
N ARG A 36 -14.65 6.05 2.62
CA ARG A 36 -14.04 4.84 2.04
C ARG A 36 -12.53 4.93 1.99
N VAL A 37 -11.96 6.13 2.16
CA VAL A 37 -10.52 6.36 2.10
C VAL A 37 -9.96 6.35 3.52
N LYS A 38 -9.00 5.46 3.75
CA LYS A 38 -8.18 5.46 4.97
C LYS A 38 -6.75 5.78 4.60
N VAL A 39 -6.04 6.43 5.51
CA VAL A 39 -4.62 6.76 5.34
C VAL A 39 -3.86 6.10 6.47
N ASP A 40 -2.75 5.45 6.16
CA ASP A 40 -1.91 4.83 7.18
C ASP A 40 -0.45 4.88 6.76
N ALA A 41 0.44 4.83 7.74
CA ALA A 41 1.88 4.79 7.51
C ALA A 41 2.43 3.40 7.82
N TYR A 42 3.48 2.99 7.11
CA TYR A 42 4.08 1.68 7.32
C TYR A 42 5.61 1.73 7.14
N ASP A 43 6.31 0.91 7.91
CA ASP A 43 7.77 0.76 7.91
C ASP A 43 8.23 -0.63 7.41
N CYS A 44 7.29 -1.50 7.05
CA CYS A 44 7.54 -2.83 6.50
C CYS A 44 7.49 -2.87 4.96
N LEU A 45 7.58 -4.05 4.36
CA LEU A 45 7.40 -4.21 2.91
C LEU A 45 5.96 -3.87 2.52
N THR A 46 5.77 -3.19 1.39
CA THR A 46 4.43 -2.80 0.91
C THR A 46 3.49 -4.01 0.76
N ILE A 47 4.03 -5.18 0.37
CA ILE A 47 3.24 -6.40 0.26
C ILE A 47 2.75 -6.90 1.62
N ASP A 48 3.56 -6.77 2.66
CA ASP A 48 3.19 -7.20 4.02
C ASP A 48 2.20 -6.22 4.64
N PHE A 49 2.37 -4.92 4.38
CA PHE A 49 1.35 -3.91 4.71
C PHE A 49 0.02 -4.20 4.01
N ALA A 50 0.04 -4.48 2.70
CA ALA A 50 -1.17 -4.82 1.94
C ALA A 50 -1.86 -6.07 2.49
N ARG A 51 -1.09 -7.11 2.85
CA ARG A 51 -1.60 -8.32 3.50
C ARG A 51 -2.24 -8.02 4.86
N ALA A 52 -1.60 -7.20 5.69
CA ALA A 52 -2.12 -6.82 7.00
C ALA A 52 -3.44 -6.03 6.91
N LYS A 53 -3.67 -5.34 5.78
CA LYS A 53 -4.94 -4.64 5.48
C LYS A 53 -5.95 -5.49 4.73
N GLU A 54 -5.68 -6.78 4.50
CA GLU A 54 -6.48 -7.68 3.66
C GLU A 54 -6.79 -7.09 2.26
N ALA A 55 -5.87 -6.27 1.74
CA ALA A 55 -6.06 -5.60 0.46
C ALA A 55 -5.98 -6.62 -0.69
N GLN A 56 -6.98 -6.62 -1.56
CA GLN A 56 -7.04 -7.53 -2.70
C GLN A 56 -6.18 -7.07 -3.89
N PHE A 57 -5.91 -5.76 -3.96
CA PHE A 57 -5.20 -5.13 -5.06
C PHE A 57 -4.25 -4.04 -4.53
N ILE A 58 -3.11 -3.87 -5.20
CA ILE A 58 -2.20 -2.75 -4.99
C ILE A 58 -2.23 -1.88 -6.24
N VAL A 59 -2.55 -0.60 -6.08
CA VAL A 59 -2.54 0.39 -7.16
C VAL A 59 -1.32 1.28 -7.02
N ARG A 60 -0.46 1.30 -8.04
CA ARG A 60 0.71 2.19 -8.11
C ARG A 60 0.68 3.01 -9.41
N GLY A 61 1.05 4.29 -9.31
CA GLY A 61 1.20 5.16 -10.48
C GLY A 61 2.61 5.09 -11.04
N ILE A 62 2.77 4.60 -12.27
CA ILE A 62 4.03 4.60 -13.02
C ILE A 62 4.12 5.92 -13.78
N ARG A 63 5.23 6.68 -13.63
CA ARG A 63 5.35 8.03 -14.24
C ARG A 63 6.27 8.09 -15.46
N THR A 64 7.23 7.18 -15.61
CA THR A 64 8.10 7.11 -16.81
C THR A 64 8.56 5.68 -17.14
N VAL A 65 9.04 5.45 -18.37
CA VAL A 65 9.49 4.12 -18.84
C VAL A 65 10.61 3.51 -17.98
N HIS A 66 11.45 4.35 -17.33
CA HIS A 66 12.47 3.89 -16.38
C HIS A 66 11.92 3.44 -15.02
N ASP A 67 10.71 3.87 -14.62
CA ASP A 67 10.02 3.28 -13.45
C ASP A 67 9.61 1.83 -13.76
N PHE A 68 9.33 1.49 -15.03
CA PHE A 68 8.92 0.15 -15.45
C PHE A 68 10.06 -0.88 -15.25
N GLU A 69 11.29 -0.54 -15.61
CA GLU A 69 12.47 -1.41 -15.44
C GLU A 69 12.85 -1.61 -13.96
N TYR A 70 12.61 -0.62 -13.09
CA TYR A 70 12.82 -0.75 -11.65
C TYR A 70 11.69 -1.53 -10.96
N GLU A 71 10.46 -1.43 -11.47
CA GLU A 71 9.31 -2.19 -10.97
C GLU A 71 9.31 -3.66 -11.40
N GLU A 72 9.93 -4.03 -12.53
CA GLU A 72 10.16 -5.44 -12.90
C GLU A 72 11.05 -6.17 -11.87
N ILE A 73 12.07 -5.48 -11.32
CA ILE A 73 12.94 -6.04 -10.28
C ILE A 73 12.25 -6.06 -8.90
N GLN A 74 11.26 -5.18 -8.68
CA GLN A 74 10.53 -5.05 -7.40
C GLN A 74 9.16 -5.74 -7.37
N GLY A 75 8.69 -6.36 -8.46
CA GLY A 75 7.48 -7.17 -8.49
C GLY A 75 6.22 -6.41 -8.07
N PHE A 76 5.91 -5.29 -8.74
CA PHE A 76 4.73 -4.45 -8.47
C PHE A 76 3.76 -4.32 -9.64
N THR A 77 3.77 -5.27 -10.57
CA THR A 77 2.63 -5.47 -11.48
C THR A 77 1.40 -5.80 -10.64
N ILE A 78 0.22 -5.28 -11.02
CA ILE A 78 -1.06 -5.52 -10.33
C ILE A 78 -1.23 -7.04 -10.11
N TYR A 79 -0.94 -7.52 -8.91
CA TYR A 79 -1.28 -8.89 -8.52
C TYR A 79 -2.69 -8.86 -7.98
N GLU A 80 -3.59 -9.64 -8.57
CA GLU A 80 -4.64 -10.26 -7.76
C GLU A 80 -3.93 -10.99 -6.62
N THR A 81 -4.23 -10.66 -5.36
CA THR A 81 -3.68 -11.42 -4.25
C THR A 81 -3.94 -12.92 -4.48
N PRO A 82 -2.92 -13.78 -4.43
CA PRO A 82 -3.10 -15.22 -4.63
C PRO A 82 -4.17 -15.78 -3.68
N GLU A 83 -4.95 -16.79 -4.12
CA GLU A 83 -5.99 -17.46 -3.32
C GLU A 83 -5.43 -18.26 -2.10
N TRP A 84 -4.65 -17.67 -1.20
CA TRP A 84 -4.14 -18.35 0.01
C TRP A 84 -5.23 -18.55 1.08
N ARG A 85 -6.48 -18.17 0.80
CA ARG A 85 -7.67 -18.46 1.64
C ARG A 85 -8.21 -19.89 1.49
N LYS A 86 -7.58 -20.77 0.68
CA LYS A 86 -8.08 -22.15 0.41
C LYS A 86 -7.25 -23.32 0.97
N THR A 87 -6.31 -23.10 1.88
CA THR A 87 -5.71 -24.21 2.63
C THR A 87 -5.71 -23.92 4.11
N GLY A 88 -6.90 -24.07 4.69
CA GLY A 88 -7.15 -24.03 6.12
C GLY A 88 -8.35 -24.90 6.47
N SER A 89 -8.29 -26.19 6.15
CA SER A 89 -9.10 -27.21 6.82
C SER A 89 -8.49 -28.60 6.65
N GLY A 90 -8.20 -29.27 7.76
CA GLY A 90 -7.86 -30.69 7.77
C GLY A 90 -6.80 -31.03 8.80
N SER A 91 -7.25 -31.36 10.01
CA SER A 91 -6.50 -32.05 11.05
C SER A 91 -5.81 -33.32 10.52
N ASP A 92 -4.50 -33.43 10.75
CA ASP A 92 -3.80 -34.57 11.38
C ASP A 92 -2.35 -34.19 11.69
#